data_AF-A0A2P2E535-F1
#
_entry.id   AF-A0A2P2E535-F1
#
_cell.length_a   1.000
_cell.length_b   1.000
_cell.length_c   1.000
_cell.angle_alpha   90.00
_cell.angle_beta   90.00
_cell.angle_gamma   90.00
#
_symmetry.space_group_name_H-M   'P 1'
#
loop_
_entity.id
_entity.type
_entity.pdbx_description
1 polymer ?
#
loop_
_entity_poly.entity_id
_entity_poly.type
_entity_poly.pdbx_seq_one_letter_code
_entity_poly.pdbx_strand_id
1 'polypeptide(L)'
;MAEYEALNPILYAKVLDELEFISTHKPFQILFYGSRERGDFHKDSDLNFYLLAHSTDQMKPSFIERVSQILQQLEVVAPVNMIAGDSESLRLRMKIFEPSCIQLLEQASVFYGEGIWEDLQKEWRSVKTKEIRAQDLISYLERRIRFFKQQTSRGVKDEISQLERICTLSLHVWAVQHIADLSLVELIKMDVPSQMGKLFKTLYKNEMDENTLEMLGVHERLAKLKQEARWKREINRDEIYELRYKLIALRKDEEFLLNY
;
A
#
# COMPACT_ATOMS: atom_id res chain seq x y z
N MET A 1 16.98 15.16 2.33
CA MET A 1 17.81 14.17 3.05
C MET A 1 16.83 13.35 3.84
N ALA A 2 16.66 12.09 3.46
CA ALA A 2 15.67 11.25 4.09
C ALA A 2 16.16 10.85 5.49
N GLU A 3 15.26 10.75 6.47
CA GLU A 3 15.66 10.61 7.89
C GLU A 3 16.53 9.37 8.15
N TYR A 4 16.40 8.31 7.36
CA TYR A 4 17.24 7.12 7.49
C TYR A 4 18.70 7.36 7.11
N GLU A 5 18.99 8.24 6.15
CA GLU A 5 20.36 8.65 5.80
C GLU A 5 21.03 9.36 6.98
N ALA A 6 20.25 10.11 7.76
CA ALA A 6 20.74 10.84 8.93
C ALA A 6 21.02 9.93 10.13
N LEU A 7 20.32 8.79 10.24
CA LEU A 7 20.45 7.88 11.39
C LEU A 7 21.69 6.99 11.33
N ASN A 8 22.12 6.55 10.13
CA ASN A 8 23.36 5.77 9.98
C ASN A 8 23.96 5.89 8.56
N PRO A 9 24.69 6.99 8.26
CA PRO A 9 25.24 7.26 6.92
C PRO A 9 26.21 6.17 6.42
N ILE A 10 26.98 5.56 7.33
CA ILE A 10 27.99 4.54 6.99
C ILE A 10 27.30 3.24 6.54
N LEU A 11 26.27 2.82 7.27
CA LEU A 11 25.48 1.64 6.89
C LEU A 11 24.78 1.86 5.55
N TYR A 12 24.25 3.06 5.33
CA TYR A 12 23.59 3.40 4.07
C TYR A 12 24.55 3.34 2.88
N ALA A 13 25.73 3.97 2.98
CA ALA A 13 26.75 3.91 1.94
C ALA A 13 27.16 2.46 1.62
N LYS A 14 27.37 1.64 2.65
CA LYS A 14 27.67 0.21 2.48
C LYS A 14 26.57 -0.54 1.73
N VAL A 15 25.30 -0.27 2.06
CA VAL A 15 24.16 -0.89 1.36
C VAL A 15 24.15 -0.50 -0.11
N LEU A 16 24.38 0.78 -0.44
CA LEU A 16 24.48 1.24 -1.82
C LEU A 16 25.63 0.58 -2.58
N ASP A 17 26.82 0.50 -1.97
CA ASP A 17 27.99 -0.16 -2.56
C ASP A 17 27.68 -1.64 -2.86
N GLU A 18 27.05 -2.35 -1.92
CA GLU A 18 26.70 -3.77 -2.12
C GLU A 18 25.64 -3.98 -3.22
N LEU A 19 24.73 -3.02 -3.42
CA LEU A 19 23.76 -3.04 -4.52
C LEU A 19 24.43 -2.87 -5.90
N GLU A 20 25.53 -2.10 -5.97
CA GLU A 20 26.30 -1.90 -7.20
C GLU A 20 26.93 -3.20 -7.74
N PHE A 21 27.31 -4.11 -6.84
CA PHE A 21 27.91 -5.40 -7.22
C PHE A 21 26.91 -6.49 -7.61
N ILE A 22 25.60 -6.20 -7.62
CA ILE A 22 24.59 -7.18 -8.03
C ILE A 22 24.65 -7.39 -9.55
N SER A 23 24.96 -8.62 -9.96
CA SER A 23 24.92 -9.02 -11.37
C SER A 23 23.47 -9.05 -11.88
N THR A 24 23.19 -8.22 -12.88
CA THR A 24 21.88 -8.05 -13.51
C THR A 24 22.02 -8.01 -15.03
N HIS A 25 21.00 -8.44 -15.77
CA HIS A 25 21.01 -8.31 -17.24
C HIS A 25 20.71 -6.89 -17.71
N LYS A 26 19.91 -6.15 -16.94
CA LYS A 26 19.57 -4.75 -17.21
C LYS A 26 19.64 -3.93 -15.92
N PRO A 27 19.82 -2.60 -16.00
CA PRO A 27 19.71 -1.73 -14.83
C PRO A 27 18.40 -2.01 -14.08
N PHE A 28 18.48 -2.03 -12.75
CA PHE A 28 17.33 -2.08 -11.86
C PHE A 28 17.33 -0.84 -10.98
N GLN A 29 16.18 -0.54 -10.40
CA GLN A 29 16.01 0.55 -9.46
C GLN A 29 15.31 0.06 -8.21
N ILE A 30 15.62 0.70 -7.09
CA ILE A 30 14.93 0.50 -5.82
C ILE A 30 14.31 1.84 -5.46
N LEU A 31 13.01 1.82 -5.22
CA LEU A 31 12.26 2.97 -4.74
C LEU A 31 12.03 2.82 -3.25
N PHE A 32 12.15 3.91 -2.52
CA PHE A 32 11.75 3.97 -1.12
C PHE A 32 10.39 4.66 -1.01
N TYR A 33 9.47 4.08 -0.25
CA TYR A 33 8.10 4.57 -0.15
C TYR A 33 7.47 4.32 1.22
N GLY A 34 6.25 4.81 1.40
CA GLY A 34 5.47 4.64 2.62
C GLY A 34 5.67 5.78 3.63
N SER A 35 5.25 5.56 4.86
CA SER A 35 5.19 6.63 5.87
C SER A 35 6.56 7.22 6.23
N ARG A 36 7.61 6.38 6.24
CA ARG A 36 8.97 6.84 6.53
C ARG A 36 9.50 7.76 5.44
N GLU A 37 9.20 7.46 4.18
CA GLU A 37 9.58 8.32 3.06
C GLU A 37 8.82 9.66 3.09
N ARG A 38 7.54 9.63 3.44
CA ARG A 38 6.75 10.86 3.56
C ARG A 38 7.10 11.73 4.78
N GLY A 39 7.83 11.19 5.75
CA GLY A 39 8.09 11.84 7.04
C GLY A 39 6.89 11.87 8.00
N ASP A 40 5.79 11.16 7.70
CA ASP A 40 4.60 11.06 8.56
C ASP A 40 4.52 9.74 9.34
N PHE A 41 5.68 9.15 9.63
CA PHE A 41 5.78 7.82 10.23
C PHE A 41 5.67 7.83 11.75
N HIS A 42 5.10 6.74 12.26
CA HIS A 42 5.26 6.36 13.66
C HIS A 42 6.64 5.72 13.86
N LYS A 43 7.24 5.85 15.04
CA LYS A 43 8.54 5.22 15.41
C LYS A 43 8.66 3.74 15.03
N ASP A 44 7.53 3.04 14.96
CA ASP A 44 7.43 1.61 14.67
C ASP A 44 7.05 1.31 13.22
N SER A 45 7.23 2.28 12.32
CA SER A 45 6.98 2.09 10.90
C SER A 45 8.12 1.31 10.25
N ASP A 46 7.79 0.52 9.23
CA ASP A 46 8.74 -0.28 8.47
C ASP A 46 9.42 0.58 7.40
N LEU A 47 10.61 0.17 6.95
CA LEU A 47 11.24 0.65 5.73
C LEU A 47 10.66 -0.14 4.55
N ASN A 48 9.95 0.52 3.63
CA ASN A 48 9.31 -0.15 2.50
C ASN A 48 10.02 0.19 1.19
N PHE A 49 10.43 -0.85 0.46
CA PHE A 49 11.14 -0.73 -0.79
C PHE A 49 10.38 -1.39 -1.95
N TYR A 50 10.42 -0.78 -3.12
CA TYR A 50 9.89 -1.34 -4.34
C TYR A 50 11.02 -1.57 -5.34
N LEU A 51 11.33 -2.83 -5.64
CA LEU A 51 12.33 -3.22 -6.60
C LEU A 51 11.72 -3.22 -8.02
N LEU A 52 12.13 -2.24 -8.82
CA LEU A 52 11.86 -2.15 -10.26
C LEU A 52 12.99 -2.82 -11.03
N ALA A 53 12.74 -3.99 -11.60
CA ALA A 53 13.70 -4.64 -12.48
C ALA A 53 13.04 -5.17 -13.74
N HIS A 54 13.85 -5.45 -14.77
CA HIS A 54 13.34 -6.09 -15.97
C HIS A 54 12.78 -7.49 -15.66
N SER A 55 11.79 -7.94 -16.42
CA SER A 55 11.12 -9.23 -16.20
C SER A 55 12.09 -10.41 -16.15
N THR A 56 13.17 -10.40 -16.94
CA THR A 56 14.22 -11.44 -16.93
C THR A 56 14.92 -11.58 -15.58
N ASP A 57 15.12 -10.48 -14.84
CA ASP A 57 15.77 -10.51 -13.53
C ASP A 57 14.73 -10.72 -12.42
N GLN A 58 13.51 -10.20 -12.57
CA GLN A 58 12.38 -10.50 -11.68
C GLN A 58 12.03 -12.00 -11.62
N MET A 59 12.24 -12.73 -12.72
CA MET A 59 11.98 -14.18 -12.75
C MET A 59 13.08 -15.02 -12.09
N LYS A 60 14.18 -14.41 -11.60
CA LYS A 60 15.26 -15.11 -10.91
C LYS A 60 15.12 -14.94 -9.40
N PRO A 61 14.75 -16.00 -8.66
CA PRO A 61 14.64 -15.92 -7.19
C PRO A 61 15.95 -15.46 -6.54
N SER A 62 17.10 -15.92 -7.05
CA SER A 62 18.42 -15.55 -6.53
C SER A 62 18.73 -14.05 -6.65
N PHE A 63 18.22 -13.37 -7.68
CA PHE A 63 18.38 -11.93 -7.83
C PHE A 63 17.55 -11.18 -6.78
N ILE A 64 16.27 -11.54 -6.65
CA ILE A 64 15.36 -10.93 -5.66
C ILE A 64 15.86 -11.18 -4.24
N GLU A 65 16.27 -12.41 -3.92
CA GLU A 65 16.83 -12.77 -2.63
C GLU A 65 18.09 -11.97 -2.32
N ARG A 66 18.98 -11.79 -3.30
CA ARG A 66 20.21 -11.02 -3.11
C ARG A 66 19.94 -9.56 -2.80
N VAL A 67 19.05 -8.91 -3.56
CA VAL A 67 18.63 -7.52 -3.27
C VAL A 67 18.01 -7.44 -1.88
N SER A 68 17.12 -8.38 -1.55
CA SER A 68 16.45 -8.44 -0.24
C SER A 68 17.45 -8.57 0.91
N GLN A 69 18.45 -9.44 0.79
CA GLN A 69 19.49 -9.64 1.82
C GLN A 69 20.32 -8.38 2.05
N ILE A 70 20.63 -7.64 0.99
CA ILE A 70 21.37 -6.38 1.09
C ILE A 70 20.52 -5.32 1.80
N LEU A 71 19.24 -5.16 1.42
CA LEU A 71 18.34 -4.22 2.08
C LEU A 71 18.04 -4.60 3.53
N GLN A 72 18.00 -5.88 3.88
CA GLN A 72 17.80 -6.37 5.25
C GLN A 72 18.90 -5.90 6.22
N GLN A 73 20.06 -5.47 5.74
CA GLN A 73 21.07 -4.85 6.62
C GLN A 73 20.54 -3.57 7.30
N LEU A 74 19.53 -2.93 6.71
CA LEU A 74 18.86 -1.76 7.29
C LEU A 74 17.89 -2.11 8.43
N GLU A 75 17.66 -3.39 8.73
CA GLU A 75 16.81 -3.82 9.86
C GLU A 75 17.31 -3.35 11.22
N VAL A 76 18.58 -2.95 11.32
CA VAL A 76 19.14 -2.29 12.51
C VAL A 76 18.40 -0.96 12.82
N VAL A 77 17.82 -0.31 11.82
CA VAL A 77 17.05 0.93 11.95
C VAL A 77 15.57 0.63 12.18
N ALA A 78 14.96 -0.19 11.33
CA ALA A 78 13.56 -0.60 11.42
C ALA A 78 13.29 -1.81 10.50
N PRO A 79 12.22 -2.59 10.73
CA PRO A 79 11.88 -3.73 9.89
C PRO A 79 11.83 -3.35 8.40
N VAL A 80 12.38 -4.22 7.54
CA VAL A 80 12.50 -3.97 6.09
C VAL A 80 11.50 -4.82 5.33
N ASN A 81 10.69 -4.18 4.50
CA ASN A 81 9.80 -4.85 3.55
C ASN A 81 10.21 -4.50 2.12
N MET A 82 10.23 -5.49 1.24
CA MET A 82 10.47 -5.28 -0.19
C MET A 82 9.37 -5.92 -1.02
N ILE A 83 8.84 -5.17 -1.99
CA ILE A 83 7.98 -5.69 -3.05
C ILE A 83 8.75 -5.61 -4.36
N ALA A 84 8.76 -6.70 -5.14
CA ALA A 84 9.40 -6.74 -6.44
C ALA A 84 8.34 -6.64 -7.56
N GLY A 85 8.65 -5.89 -8.62
CA GLY A 85 7.81 -5.79 -9.80
C GLY A 85 8.57 -5.27 -11.01
N ASP A 86 8.00 -5.47 -12.19
CA ASP A 86 8.57 -4.96 -13.44
C ASP A 86 7.89 -3.66 -13.91
N SER A 87 8.62 -2.90 -14.73
CA SER A 87 8.17 -1.60 -15.23
C SER A 87 6.91 -1.69 -16.10
N GLU A 88 6.72 -2.77 -16.86
CA GLU A 88 5.54 -2.93 -17.73
C GLU A 88 4.29 -3.20 -16.91
N SER A 89 4.39 -4.07 -15.91
CA SER A 89 3.33 -4.30 -14.94
C SER A 89 2.96 -3.01 -14.20
N LEU A 90 3.95 -2.22 -13.80
CA LEU A 90 3.70 -0.94 -13.15
C LEU A 90 3.01 0.07 -14.10
N ARG A 91 3.43 0.14 -15.38
CA ARG A 91 2.76 0.96 -16.41
C ARG A 91 1.31 0.55 -16.63
N LEU A 92 1.02 -0.76 -16.65
CA LEU A 92 -0.35 -1.25 -16.79
C LEU A 92 -1.22 -0.80 -15.62
N ARG A 93 -0.70 -0.94 -14.39
CA ARG A 93 -1.37 -0.53 -13.15
C ARG A 93 -1.56 1.00 -13.07
N MET A 94 -0.60 1.77 -13.58
CA MET A 94 -0.70 3.22 -13.72
C MET A 94 -1.84 3.62 -14.68
N LYS A 95 -1.97 2.96 -15.84
CA LYS A 95 -3.00 3.27 -16.85
C LYS A 95 -4.43 3.03 -16.34
N ILE A 96 -4.61 2.10 -15.41
CA ILE A 96 -5.89 1.84 -14.75
C ILE A 96 -6.04 2.59 -13.42
N PHE A 97 -5.09 3.49 -13.12
CA PHE A 97 -5.07 4.29 -11.89
C PHE A 97 -5.21 3.44 -10.62
N GLU A 98 -4.48 2.32 -10.57
CA GLU A 98 -4.43 1.51 -9.36
C GLU A 98 -3.89 2.32 -8.17
N PRO A 99 -4.59 2.38 -7.03
CA PRO A 99 -4.21 3.25 -5.92
C PRO A 99 -2.78 3.06 -5.41
N SER A 100 -2.36 1.82 -5.16
CA SER A 100 -0.99 1.56 -4.68
C SER A 100 0.09 1.93 -5.71
N CYS A 101 -0.22 1.86 -7.00
CA CYS A 101 0.66 2.33 -8.07
C CYS A 101 0.73 3.86 -8.08
N ILE A 102 -0.42 4.54 -7.94
CA ILE A 102 -0.47 6.01 -7.90
C ILE A 102 0.26 6.55 -6.66
N GLN A 103 0.09 5.90 -5.51
CA GLN A 103 0.84 6.26 -4.30
C GLN A 103 2.35 6.15 -4.51
N LEU A 104 2.81 5.05 -5.12
CA LEU A 104 4.22 4.88 -5.45
C LEU A 104 4.69 6.03 -6.37
N LEU A 105 3.94 6.33 -7.44
CA LEU A 105 4.26 7.40 -8.38
C LEU A 105 4.20 8.81 -7.80
N GLU A 106 3.47 9.03 -6.71
CA GLU A 106 3.34 10.37 -6.12
C GLU A 106 4.28 10.59 -4.93
N GLN A 107 4.66 9.52 -4.23
CA GLN A 107 5.27 9.62 -2.90
C GLN A 107 6.60 8.88 -2.78
N ALA A 108 6.99 8.05 -3.75
CA ALA A 108 8.25 7.34 -3.69
C ALA A 108 9.42 8.17 -4.22
N SER A 109 10.59 7.96 -3.64
CA SER A 109 11.86 8.46 -4.15
C SER A 109 12.75 7.33 -4.60
N VAL A 110 13.74 7.66 -5.42
CA VAL A 110 14.77 6.71 -5.85
C VAL A 110 15.74 6.51 -4.69
N PHE A 111 15.83 5.27 -4.22
CA PHE A 111 16.83 4.85 -3.25
C PHE A 111 18.12 4.39 -3.90
N TYR A 112 18.02 3.69 -5.05
CA TYR A 112 19.16 3.19 -5.81
C TYR A 112 18.82 3.06 -7.30
N GLY A 113 19.82 3.31 -8.15
CA GLY A 113 19.78 3.16 -9.61
C GLY A 113 19.15 4.36 -10.34
N GLU A 114 19.29 4.41 -11.66
CA GLU A 114 18.84 5.56 -12.48
C GLU A 114 18.10 5.12 -13.75
N GLY A 115 17.20 5.97 -14.27
CA GLY A 115 16.60 5.89 -15.60
C GLY A 115 15.13 5.45 -15.65
N ILE A 116 14.80 4.29 -15.09
CA ILE A 116 13.46 3.67 -15.26
C ILE A 116 12.36 4.54 -14.63
N TRP A 117 12.62 5.05 -13.44
CA TRP A 117 11.67 5.81 -12.64
C TRP A 117 11.41 7.19 -13.22
N GLU A 118 12.44 7.85 -13.71
CA GLU A 118 12.33 9.17 -14.35
C GLU A 118 11.42 9.11 -15.57
N ASP A 119 11.51 8.04 -16.36
CA ASP A 119 10.66 7.84 -17.52
C ASP A 119 9.22 7.51 -17.12
N LEU A 120 9.01 6.66 -16.10
CA LEU A 120 7.70 6.40 -15.52
C LEU A 120 7.07 7.68 -14.95
N GLN A 121 7.85 8.53 -14.29
CA GLN A 121 7.40 9.81 -13.74
C GLN A 121 6.99 10.79 -14.85
N LYS A 122 7.74 10.85 -15.95
CA LYS A 122 7.35 11.65 -17.12
C LYS A 122 6.04 11.15 -17.72
N GLU A 123 5.90 9.84 -17.90
CA GLU A 123 4.66 9.23 -18.39
C GLU A 123 3.49 9.54 -17.44
N TRP A 124 3.68 9.34 -16.14
CA TRP A 124 2.69 9.64 -15.11
C TRP A 124 2.25 11.10 -15.14
N ARG A 125 3.19 12.06 -15.23
CA ARG A 125 2.87 13.49 -15.32
C ARG A 125 1.99 13.82 -16.53
N SER A 126 2.10 13.08 -17.62
CA SER A 126 1.26 13.26 -18.81
C SER A 126 -0.13 12.61 -18.70
N VAL A 127 -0.29 11.63 -17.81
CA VAL A 127 -1.53 10.86 -17.63
C VAL A 127 -2.33 11.34 -16.43
N LYS A 128 -1.69 11.86 -15.38
CA LYS A 128 -2.32 12.20 -14.10
C LYS A 128 -3.37 13.31 -14.16
N THR A 129 -3.39 14.08 -15.23
CA THR A 129 -4.40 15.14 -15.47
C THR A 129 -5.57 14.65 -16.32
N LYS A 130 -5.50 13.41 -16.84
CA LYS A 130 -6.60 12.83 -17.62
C LYS A 130 -7.75 12.48 -16.70
N GLU A 131 -8.96 12.79 -17.17
CA GLU A 131 -10.18 12.44 -16.47
C GLU A 131 -10.33 10.91 -16.42
N ILE A 132 -10.51 10.39 -15.21
CA ILE A 132 -10.85 8.98 -14.98
C ILE A 132 -12.37 8.91 -14.94
N ARG A 133 -12.98 7.87 -15.48
CA ARG A 133 -14.42 7.64 -15.25
C ARG A 133 -14.57 6.95 -13.90
N ALA A 134 -15.41 7.51 -13.01
CA ALA A 134 -15.67 6.95 -11.69
C ALA A 134 -16.02 5.45 -11.76
N GLN A 135 -16.81 5.04 -12.76
CA GLN A 135 -17.21 3.64 -12.97
C GLN A 135 -16.02 2.69 -13.21
N ASP A 136 -14.99 3.13 -13.92
CA ASP A 136 -13.81 2.31 -14.21
C ASP A 136 -13.00 2.08 -12.93
N LEU A 137 -12.84 3.13 -12.11
CA LEU A 137 -12.18 3.06 -10.82
C LEU A 137 -12.96 2.20 -9.82
N ILE A 138 -14.27 2.39 -9.69
CA ILE A 138 -15.14 1.56 -8.84
C ILE A 138 -15.01 0.09 -9.23
N SER A 139 -15.10 -0.22 -10.53
CA SER A 139 -14.97 -1.58 -11.04
C SER A 139 -13.61 -2.20 -10.72
N TYR A 140 -12.54 -1.41 -10.72
CA TYR A 140 -11.22 -1.83 -10.29
C TYR A 140 -11.15 -2.11 -8.78
N LEU A 141 -11.62 -1.17 -7.95
CA LEU A 141 -11.62 -1.30 -6.48
C LEU A 141 -12.44 -2.53 -6.04
N GLU A 142 -13.61 -2.76 -6.64
CA GLU A 142 -14.46 -3.92 -6.39
C GLU A 142 -13.78 -5.25 -6.77
N ARG A 143 -13.03 -5.30 -7.88
CA ARG A 143 -12.20 -6.48 -8.21
C ARG A 143 -11.12 -6.73 -7.16
N ARG A 144 -10.48 -5.69 -6.63
CA ARG A 144 -9.46 -5.82 -5.58
C ARG A 144 -10.07 -6.28 -4.26
N ILE A 145 -11.24 -5.79 -3.91
CA ILE A 145 -12.01 -6.27 -2.75
C ILE A 145 -12.28 -7.77 -2.89
N ARG A 146 -12.82 -8.23 -4.02
CA ARG A 146 -13.04 -9.66 -4.28
C ARG A 146 -11.77 -10.49 -4.20
N PHE A 147 -10.68 -10.00 -4.79
CA PHE A 147 -9.37 -10.65 -4.69
C PHE A 147 -8.95 -10.82 -3.23
N PHE A 148 -9.03 -9.77 -2.41
CA PHE A 148 -8.69 -9.87 -1.00
C PHE A 148 -9.60 -10.85 -0.28
N LYS A 149 -10.91 -10.88 -0.50
CA LYS A 149 -11.81 -11.86 0.13
C LYS A 149 -11.45 -13.32 -0.15
N GLN A 150 -10.91 -13.60 -1.33
CA GLN A 150 -10.55 -14.95 -1.76
C GLN A 150 -9.19 -15.40 -1.21
N GLN A 151 -8.40 -14.51 -0.63
CA GLN A 151 -7.11 -14.89 -0.05
C GLN A 151 -7.30 -15.66 1.25
N THR A 152 -6.68 -16.83 1.35
CA THR A 152 -6.55 -17.55 2.61
C THR A 152 -5.53 -16.86 3.50
N SER A 153 -5.98 -16.38 4.67
CA SER A 153 -5.09 -15.80 5.68
C SER A 153 -4.22 -16.87 6.34
N ARG A 154 -2.90 -16.63 6.45
CA ARG A 154 -1.94 -17.57 7.04
C ARG A 154 -1.83 -17.43 8.57
N GLY A 155 -2.44 -16.39 9.13
CA GLY A 155 -2.48 -16.13 10.57
C GLY A 155 -3.30 -14.89 10.91
N VAL A 156 -3.41 -14.60 12.22
CA VAL A 156 -4.26 -13.53 12.75
C VAL A 156 -3.82 -12.14 12.25
N LYS A 157 -2.52 -11.90 12.12
CA LYS A 157 -1.97 -10.63 11.60
C LYS A 157 -2.35 -10.39 10.15
N ASP A 158 -2.32 -11.44 9.34
CA ASP A 158 -2.69 -11.39 7.93
C ASP A 158 -4.19 -11.13 7.79
N GLU A 159 -5.00 -11.78 8.64
CA GLU A 159 -6.45 -11.62 8.66
C GLU A 159 -6.87 -10.20 9.02
N ILE A 160 -6.28 -9.60 10.07
CA ILE A 160 -6.53 -8.20 10.42
C ILE A 160 -6.16 -7.28 9.25
N SER A 161 -4.99 -7.51 8.62
CA SER A 161 -4.53 -6.71 7.48
C SER A 161 -5.42 -6.86 6.25
N GLN A 162 -5.95 -8.06 6.01
CA GLN A 162 -6.90 -8.34 4.94
C GLN A 162 -8.22 -7.60 5.17
N LEU A 163 -8.79 -7.66 6.38
CA LEU A 163 -10.02 -6.96 6.74
C LEU A 163 -9.87 -5.44 6.65
N GLU A 164 -8.75 -4.90 7.17
CA GLU A 164 -8.45 -3.45 7.08
C GLU A 164 -8.39 -2.99 5.62
N ARG A 165 -7.71 -3.76 4.74
CA ARG A 165 -7.64 -3.46 3.30
C ARG A 165 -9.02 -3.46 2.64
N ILE A 166 -9.85 -4.46 2.94
CA ILE A 166 -11.21 -4.52 2.36
C ILE A 166 -12.03 -3.33 2.83
N CYS A 167 -11.98 -3.01 4.12
CA CYS A 167 -12.69 -1.86 4.69
C CYS A 167 -12.23 -0.53 4.07
N THR A 168 -10.91 -0.34 3.94
CA THR A 168 -10.29 0.83 3.28
C THR A 168 -10.80 0.99 1.84
N LEU A 169 -10.73 -0.08 1.04
CA LEU A 169 -11.20 -0.06 -0.34
C LEU A 169 -12.72 0.21 -0.44
N SER A 170 -13.49 -0.26 0.55
CA SER A 170 -14.94 -0.02 0.62
C SER A 170 -15.25 1.47 0.84
N LEU A 171 -14.56 2.09 1.78
CA LEU A 171 -14.64 3.53 2.03
C LEU A 171 -14.18 4.34 0.81
N HIS A 172 -13.19 3.84 0.06
CA HIS A 172 -12.77 4.42 -1.21
C HIS A 172 -13.84 4.35 -2.30
N VAL A 173 -14.55 3.23 -2.44
CA VAL A 173 -15.68 3.12 -3.36
C VAL A 173 -16.75 4.16 -3.00
N TRP A 174 -17.08 4.30 -1.71
CA TRP A 174 -18.01 5.33 -1.25
C TRP A 174 -17.53 6.74 -1.60
N ALA A 175 -16.26 7.06 -1.33
CA ALA A 175 -15.66 8.36 -1.63
C ALA A 175 -15.79 8.72 -3.13
N VAL A 176 -15.45 7.77 -4.01
CA VAL A 176 -15.55 7.95 -5.47
C VAL A 176 -16.98 8.19 -5.95
N GLN A 177 -17.98 7.70 -5.21
CA GLN A 177 -19.39 7.85 -5.57
C GLN A 177 -20.03 9.13 -5.05
N HIS A 178 -19.56 9.65 -3.90
CA HIS A 178 -20.28 10.69 -3.15
C HIS A 178 -19.51 12.00 -2.99
N ILE A 179 -18.18 11.99 -3.13
CA ILE A 179 -17.35 13.20 -3.02
C ILE A 179 -17.15 13.77 -4.42
N ALA A 180 -17.79 14.92 -4.69
CA ALA A 180 -17.77 15.59 -5.99
C ALA A 180 -16.83 16.80 -6.05
N ASP A 181 -16.38 17.29 -4.90
CA ASP A 181 -15.49 18.44 -4.75
C ASP A 181 -14.00 18.09 -4.91
N LEU A 182 -13.67 16.79 -4.99
CA LEU A 182 -12.33 16.28 -5.27
C LEU A 182 -12.28 15.53 -6.60
N SER A 183 -11.20 15.68 -7.35
CA SER A 183 -10.94 14.85 -8.52
C SER A 183 -10.68 13.40 -8.10
N LEU A 184 -10.94 12.44 -8.99
CA LEU A 184 -10.66 11.02 -8.72
C LEU A 184 -9.18 10.76 -8.42
N VAL A 185 -8.28 11.56 -9.00
CA VAL A 185 -6.85 11.48 -8.72
C VAL A 185 -6.54 11.93 -7.29
N GLU A 186 -7.22 12.96 -6.79
CA GLU A 186 -7.13 13.37 -5.38
C GLU A 186 -7.72 12.30 -4.45
N LEU A 187 -8.87 11.73 -4.80
CA LEU A 187 -9.51 10.65 -4.04
C LEU A 187 -8.63 9.39 -3.97
N ILE A 188 -7.96 9.02 -5.06
CA ILE A 188 -7.03 7.88 -5.06
C ILE A 188 -5.82 8.16 -4.15
N LYS A 189 -5.32 9.41 -4.12
CA LYS A 189 -4.19 9.79 -3.26
C LYS A 189 -4.54 9.74 -1.77
N MET A 190 -5.83 9.74 -1.43
CA MET A 190 -6.32 9.62 -0.05
C MET A 190 -6.24 8.20 0.51
N ASP A 191 -5.76 7.19 -0.26
CA ASP A 191 -5.65 5.77 0.15
C ASP A 191 -4.57 5.50 1.23
N VAL A 192 -4.24 6.49 2.06
CA VAL A 192 -3.40 6.25 3.24
C VAL A 192 -4.36 5.88 4.38
N PRO A 193 -4.46 4.59 4.79
CA PRO A 193 -5.49 4.15 5.74
C PRO A 193 -5.44 4.97 7.05
N SER A 194 -4.25 5.36 7.50
CA SER A 194 -4.07 6.16 8.72
C SER A 194 -4.63 7.59 8.65
N GLN A 195 -4.83 8.15 7.45
CA GLN A 195 -5.34 9.52 7.26
C GLN A 195 -6.83 9.54 6.90
N MET A 196 -7.32 8.46 6.27
CA MET A 196 -8.69 8.30 5.80
C MET A 196 -9.74 8.54 6.91
N GLY A 197 -9.54 7.94 8.09
CA GLY A 197 -10.45 8.08 9.23
C GLY A 197 -10.71 9.52 9.67
N LYS A 198 -9.63 10.30 9.84
CA LYS A 198 -9.72 11.70 10.24
C LYS A 198 -10.35 12.56 9.15
N LEU A 199 -9.93 12.34 7.91
CA LEU A 199 -10.40 13.13 6.78
C LEU A 199 -11.91 13.02 6.61
N PHE A 200 -12.45 11.80 6.60
CA PHE A 200 -13.89 11.59 6.50
C PHE A 200 -14.65 12.20 7.68
N LYS A 201 -14.17 12.04 8.92
CA LYS A 201 -14.84 12.63 10.10
C LYS A 201 -14.82 14.15 10.14
N THR A 202 -13.78 14.77 9.59
CA THR A 202 -13.62 16.23 9.65
C THR A 202 -14.30 16.92 8.49
N LEU A 203 -14.22 16.36 7.28
CA LEU A 203 -14.68 17.03 6.06
C LEU A 203 -16.02 16.52 5.55
N TYR A 204 -16.33 15.23 5.74
CA TYR A 204 -17.45 14.57 5.07
C TYR A 204 -18.42 13.86 6.01
N LYS A 205 -18.40 14.19 7.31
CA LYS A 205 -19.21 13.50 8.32
C LYS A 205 -20.71 13.68 8.11
N ASN A 206 -21.14 14.83 7.59
CA ASN A 206 -22.56 15.15 7.44
C ASN A 206 -23.15 14.54 6.16
N GLU A 207 -22.28 14.15 5.24
CA GLU A 207 -22.56 13.54 3.94
C GLU A 207 -22.66 12.02 4.07
N MET A 208 -22.12 11.44 5.14
CA MET A 208 -22.14 10.01 5.41
C MET A 208 -23.47 9.53 6.00
N ASP A 209 -23.95 8.41 5.47
CA ASP A 209 -25.03 7.65 6.11
C ASP A 209 -24.51 6.84 7.31
N GLU A 210 -25.45 6.29 8.08
CA GLU A 210 -25.15 5.51 9.29
C GLU A 210 -24.25 4.29 8.98
N ASN A 211 -24.48 3.62 7.85
CA ASN A 211 -23.68 2.47 7.42
C ASN A 211 -22.22 2.86 7.15
N THR A 212 -22.00 4.00 6.48
CA THR A 212 -20.65 4.48 6.15
C THR A 212 -19.92 4.94 7.41
N LEU A 213 -20.62 5.60 8.33
CA LEU A 213 -20.07 5.96 9.64
C LEU A 213 -19.69 4.72 10.45
N GLU A 214 -20.51 3.67 10.45
CA GLU A 214 -20.18 2.41 11.13
C GLU A 214 -18.98 1.73 10.46
N MET A 215 -18.91 1.73 9.13
CA MET A 215 -17.76 1.20 8.38
C MET A 215 -16.46 1.94 8.72
N LEU A 216 -16.53 3.26 8.90
CA LEU A 216 -15.39 4.06 9.38
C LEU A 216 -14.97 3.65 10.80
N GLY A 217 -15.93 3.35 11.68
CA GLY A 217 -15.66 2.80 13.00
C GLY A 217 -15.01 1.42 12.97
N VAL A 218 -15.44 0.54 12.06
CA VAL A 218 -14.81 -0.77 11.81
C VAL A 218 -13.36 -0.58 11.34
N HIS A 219 -13.12 0.33 10.39
CA HIS A 219 -11.78 0.66 9.92
C HIS A 219 -10.85 1.10 11.07
N GLU A 220 -11.31 2.00 11.95
CA GLU A 220 -10.51 2.47 13.09
C GLU A 220 -10.19 1.37 14.10
N ARG A 221 -11.15 0.48 14.38
CA ARG A 221 -10.93 -0.68 15.26
C ARG A 221 -9.93 -1.67 14.64
N LEU A 222 -10.03 -1.93 13.35
CA LEU A 222 -9.07 -2.78 12.62
C LEU A 222 -7.66 -2.16 12.61
N ALA A 223 -7.53 -0.85 12.39
CA ALA A 223 -6.26 -0.16 12.45
C ALA A 223 -5.62 -0.26 13.85
N LYS A 224 -6.43 -0.10 14.91
CA LYS A 224 -5.99 -0.29 16.30
C LYS A 224 -5.54 -1.73 16.58
N LEU A 225 -6.35 -2.71 16.17
CA LEU A 225 -6.00 -4.13 16.31
C LEU A 225 -4.70 -4.48 15.57
N LYS A 226 -4.51 -3.92 14.38
CA LYS A 226 -3.28 -4.11 13.60
C LYS A 226 -2.05 -3.58 14.33
N GLN A 227 -2.18 -2.42 14.99
CA GLN A 227 -1.10 -1.88 15.83
C GLN A 227 -0.83 -2.77 17.04
N GLU A 228 -1.87 -3.23 17.74
CA GLU A 228 -1.72 -4.12 18.90
C GLU A 228 -1.12 -5.48 18.52
N ALA A 229 -1.53 -6.02 17.37
CA ALA A 229 -1.05 -7.28 16.81
C ALA A 229 0.45 -7.28 16.52
N ARG A 230 1.07 -6.11 16.31
CA ARG A 230 2.53 -6.01 16.14
C ARG A 230 3.27 -6.44 17.41
N TRP A 231 2.72 -6.13 18.59
CA TRP A 231 3.38 -6.26 19.88
C TRP A 231 2.90 -7.44 20.73
N LYS A 232 1.66 -7.88 20.52
CA LYS A 232 1.07 -8.98 21.30
C LYS A 232 1.43 -10.34 20.69
N ARG A 233 1.76 -11.30 21.57
CA ARG A 233 1.87 -12.73 21.22
C ARG A 233 0.50 -13.39 20.99
N GLU A 234 -0.53 -12.92 21.67
CA GLU A 234 -1.90 -13.40 21.55
C GLU A 234 -2.87 -12.25 21.28
N ILE A 235 -3.74 -12.44 20.29
CA ILE A 235 -4.76 -11.47 19.89
C ILE A 235 -6.11 -12.16 20.07
N ASN A 236 -7.06 -11.46 20.69
CA ASN A 236 -8.41 -11.96 20.84
C ASN A 236 -9.05 -12.16 19.45
N ARG A 237 -9.46 -13.39 19.15
CA ARG A 237 -10.12 -13.73 17.89
C ARG A 237 -11.58 -13.27 17.83
N ASP A 238 -12.25 -13.16 18.98
CA ASP A 238 -13.68 -12.80 19.04
C ASP A 238 -13.92 -11.41 18.42
N GLU A 239 -13.02 -10.46 18.70
CA GLU A 239 -13.13 -9.11 18.13
C GLU A 239 -12.92 -9.12 16.61
N ILE A 240 -12.03 -9.97 16.11
CA ILE A 240 -11.76 -10.10 14.67
C ILE A 240 -12.97 -10.71 13.96
N TYR A 241 -13.58 -11.74 14.57
CA TYR A 241 -14.82 -12.32 14.06
C TYR A 241 -15.95 -11.29 14.06
N GLU A 242 -16.15 -10.54 15.15
CA GLU A 242 -17.16 -9.48 15.23
C GLU A 242 -16.99 -8.43 14.10
N LEU A 243 -15.76 -7.91 13.94
CA LEU A 243 -15.46 -6.90 12.93
C LEU A 243 -15.62 -7.44 11.50
N ARG A 244 -15.27 -8.70 11.27
CA ARG A 244 -15.51 -9.38 9.99
C ARG A 244 -17.02 -9.42 9.70
N TYR A 245 -17.84 -9.92 10.62
CA TYR A 245 -19.30 -10.00 10.42
C TYR A 245 -19.93 -8.63 10.20
N LYS A 246 -19.49 -7.61 10.94
CA LYS A 246 -19.93 -6.22 10.71
C LYS A 246 -19.57 -5.74 9.31
N LEU A 247 -18.33 -5.96 8.86
CA LEU A 247 -17.92 -5.56 7.51
C LEU A 247 -18.74 -6.26 6.42
N ILE A 248 -19.07 -7.54 6.61
CA ILE A 248 -19.94 -8.33 5.72
C ILE A 248 -21.35 -7.71 5.63
N ALA A 249 -21.95 -7.44 6.79
CA ALA A 249 -23.29 -6.88 6.88
C ALA A 249 -23.36 -5.49 6.25
N LEU A 250 -22.40 -4.62 6.56
CA LEU A 250 -22.34 -3.24 6.05
C LEU A 250 -22.15 -3.19 4.53
N ARG A 251 -21.42 -4.14 3.95
CA ARG A 251 -21.27 -4.26 2.49
C ARG A 251 -22.44 -4.99 1.81
N LYS A 252 -23.37 -5.58 2.56
CA LYS A 252 -24.45 -6.46 2.06
C LYS A 252 -23.90 -7.61 1.21
N ASP A 253 -22.84 -8.24 1.71
CA ASP A 253 -21.93 -9.03 0.88
C ASP A 253 -21.78 -10.46 1.41
N GLU A 254 -22.82 -11.27 1.23
CA GLU A 254 -22.92 -12.63 1.78
C GLU A 254 -21.84 -13.59 1.25
N GLU A 255 -21.19 -13.28 0.11
CA GLU A 255 -20.10 -14.10 -0.46
C GLU A 255 -18.92 -14.30 0.50
N PHE A 256 -18.73 -13.40 1.46
CA PHE A 256 -17.69 -13.54 2.49
C PHE A 256 -17.86 -14.79 3.38
N LEU A 257 -19.08 -15.33 3.48
CA LEU A 257 -19.37 -16.51 4.30
C LEU A 257 -19.03 -17.84 3.60
N LEU A 258 -18.79 -17.81 2.28
CA LEU A 258 -18.69 -19.00 1.44
C LEU A 258 -17.27 -19.56 1.27
N ASN A 259 -16.25 -18.89 1.80
CA ASN A 259 -14.83 -19.28 1.63
C ASN A 259 -14.22 -20.04 2.84
N TYR A 260 -15.05 -20.68 3.67
CA TYR A 260 -14.60 -21.54 4.77
C TYR A 260 -15.38 -22.86 4.82
#